data_AF-A0A3C0DTC1-F1
#
_entry.id   AF-A0A3C0DTC1-F1
#
_cell.length_a   1.000
_cell.length_b   1.000
_cell.length_c   1.000
_cell.angle_alpha   90.00
_cell.angle_beta   90.00
_cell.angle_gamma   90.00
#
_symmetry.space_group_name_H-M   'P 1'
#
loop_
_entity.id
_entity.type
_entity.pdbx_description
1 polymer ?
#
loop_
_entity_poly.entity_id
_entity_poly.type
_entity_poly.pdbx_seq_one_letter_code
_entity_poly.pdbx_strand_id
1 'polypeptide(L)'
;LVDCDSVIVFYGSARNSWVDIKLRELMKATGYGRSGPIEHTAVFVAPPYDRRKERYRSQSATVIQQGEQFASTPALEEFVGKLKSNG
;
A
#
# COMPACT_ATOMS: atom_id res chain seq x y z
N LEU A 1 13.63 -2.91 0.60
CA LEU A 1 13.18 -1.59 1.06
C LEU A 1 14.22 -0.49 0.85
N VAL A 2 15.50 -0.81 0.65
CA VAL A 2 16.52 0.23 0.43
C VAL A 2 16.43 0.80 -0.99
N ASP A 3 16.22 -0.06 -2.00
CA ASP A 3 16.30 0.32 -3.42
C ASP A 3 14.93 0.48 -4.13
N CYS A 4 13.84 0.75 -3.39
CA CYS A 4 12.51 0.93 -3.98
C CYS A 4 11.93 2.30 -3.65
N ASP A 5 11.40 3.01 -4.64
CA ASP A 5 10.78 4.33 -4.41
C ASP A 5 9.33 4.22 -3.94
N SER A 6 8.70 3.07 -4.17
CA SER A 6 7.28 2.86 -3.87
C SER A 6 6.96 1.44 -3.43
N VAL A 7 5.93 1.30 -2.59
CA VAL A 7 5.54 0.02 -1.97
C VAL A 7 4.02 -0.13 -1.94
N ILE A 8 3.55 -1.36 -2.21
CA ILE A 8 2.17 -1.78 -1.97
C ILE A 8 2.14 -2.82 -0.84
N VAL A 9 1.35 -2.58 0.20
CA VAL A 9 1.03 -3.57 1.24
C VAL A 9 -0.22 -4.35 0.83
N PHE A 10 -0.07 -5.65 0.59
CA PHE A 10 -1.20 -6.52 0.24
C PHE A 10 -1.96 -6.96 1.49
N TYR A 11 -3.16 -6.41 1.69
CA TYR A 11 -4.03 -6.71 2.83
C TYR A 11 -5.00 -7.86 2.49
N GLY A 12 -4.47 -9.09 2.52
CA GLY A 12 -5.23 -10.34 2.44
C GLY A 12 -5.83 -10.74 3.80
N SER A 13 -5.72 -12.00 4.21
CA SER A 13 -6.34 -12.53 5.44
C SER A 13 -5.76 -12.03 6.78
N ALA A 14 -4.85 -11.05 6.76
CA ALA A 14 -4.26 -10.49 7.96
C ALA A 14 -5.29 -9.68 8.79
N ARG A 15 -4.90 -9.20 9.97
CA ARG A 15 -5.65 -8.20 10.73
C ARG A 15 -5.22 -6.79 10.32
N ASN A 16 -6.10 -5.80 10.47
CA ASN A 16 -5.77 -4.38 10.24
C ASN A 16 -4.49 -3.96 11.00
N SER A 17 -4.34 -4.39 12.25
CA SER A 17 -3.14 -4.11 13.06
C SER A 17 -1.82 -4.55 12.41
N TRP A 18 -1.84 -5.62 11.60
CA TRP A 18 -0.65 -6.05 10.85
C TRP A 18 -0.32 -5.08 9.72
N VAL A 19 -1.34 -4.55 9.03
CA VAL A 19 -1.16 -3.51 8.02
C VAL A 19 -0.57 -2.25 8.66
N ASP A 20 -1.10 -1.82 9.81
CA ASP A 20 -0.57 -0.67 10.53
C ASP A 20 0.90 -0.87 10.96
N ILE A 21 1.27 -2.10 11.35
CA ILE A 21 2.67 -2.44 11.63
C ILE A 21 3.52 -2.26 10.37
N LYS A 22 3.07 -2.79 9.22
CA LYS A 22 3.80 -2.64 7.95
C LYS A 22 3.96 -1.18 7.54
N LEU A 23 2.89 -0.38 7.63
CA LEU A 23 2.98 1.06 7.35
C LEU A 23 3.98 1.77 8.28
N ARG A 24 4.04 1.41 9.57
CA ARG A 24 5.05 1.95 10.50
C ARG A 24 6.47 1.50 10.18
N GLU A 25 6.68 0.27 9.72
CA GLU A 25 7.99 -0.21 9.25
C GLU A 25 8.45 0.59 8.03
N LEU A 26 7.54 0.89 7.08
CA LEU A 26 7.84 1.72 5.92
C LEU A 26 8.25 3.15 6.28
N MET A 27 7.57 3.77 7.27
CA MET A 27 7.97 5.10 7.76
C MET A 27 9.38 5.12 8.37
N LYS A 28 9.81 4.01 8.98
CA LYS A 28 11.15 3.88 9.59
C LYS A 28 12.23 3.53 8.58
N ALA A 29 11.87 3.12 7.37
CA ALA A 29 12.83 2.66 6.37
C ALA A 29 13.84 3.73 5.94
N THR A 30 13.55 5.01 6.17
CA THR A 30 14.49 6.14 6.05
C THR A 30 15.80 5.88 6.80
N GLY A 31 15.73 5.25 7.99
CA GLY A 31 16.90 4.93 8.80
C GLY A 31 17.75 3.75 8.31
N TYR A 32 17.36 3.06 7.23
CA TYR A 32 18.03 1.86 6.72
C TYR A 32 18.99 2.12 5.56
N GLY A 33 19.58 3.33 5.50
CA GLY A 33 20.51 3.72 4.43
C GLY A 33 19.84 4.26 3.18
N ARG A 34 18.54 4.62 3.25
CA ARG A 34 17.86 5.33 2.17
C ARG A 34 18.25 6.82 2.17
N SER A 35 18.28 7.43 0.99
CA SER A 35 18.44 8.89 0.83
C SER A 35 17.20 9.68 1.24
N GLY A 36 16.03 9.02 1.34
CA GLY A 36 14.77 9.66 1.70
C GLY A 36 13.65 8.65 2.05
N PRO A 37 12.45 9.14 2.39
CA PRO A 37 11.29 8.29 2.65
C PRO A 37 10.87 7.47 1.41
N ILE A 38 9.96 6.52 1.61
CA ILE A 38 9.28 5.87 0.49
C ILE A 38 8.27 6.87 -0.08
N GLU A 39 8.37 7.15 -1.37
CA GLU A 39 7.66 8.25 -2.02
C GLU A 39 6.16 7.95 -2.19
N HIS A 40 5.82 6.73 -2.62
CA HIS A 40 4.43 6.30 -2.73
C HIS A 40 4.19 4.99 -1.98
N THR A 41 3.23 5.03 -1.06
CA THR A 41 2.78 3.86 -0.32
C THR A 41 1.30 3.63 -0.58
N ALA A 42 0.93 2.39 -0.90
CA ALA A 42 -0.46 1.98 -1.02
C ALA A 42 -0.77 0.75 -0.17
N VAL A 43 -2.04 0.61 0.20
CA VAL A 43 -2.61 -0.63 0.75
C VAL A 43 -3.60 -1.17 -0.25
N PHE A 44 -3.33 -2.39 -0.73
CA PHE A 44 -4.21 -3.12 -1.63
C PHE A 44 -5.11 -4.05 -0.80
N VAL A 45 -6.40 -3.73 -0.72
CA VAL A 45 -7.36 -4.46 0.11
C VAL A 45 -7.94 -5.62 -0.70
N ALA A 46 -7.50 -6.83 -0.36
CA ALA A 46 -7.82 -8.06 -1.08
C ALA A 46 -8.78 -8.97 -0.31
N PRO A 47 -9.37 -10.00 -0.95
CA PRO A 47 -10.17 -11.01 -0.26
C PRO A 47 -9.39 -11.75 0.86
N PRO A 48 -10.08 -12.41 1.79
CA PRO A 48 -11.53 -12.40 1.99
C PRO A 48 -12.00 -11.05 2.53
N TYR A 49 -13.13 -10.54 2.04
CA TYR A 49 -13.70 -9.28 2.51
C TYR A 49 -14.48 -9.46 3.80
N ASP A 50 -14.40 -8.43 4.64
CA ASP A 50 -15.27 -8.25 5.79
C ASP A 50 -15.67 -6.78 5.91
N ARG A 51 -16.59 -6.50 6.82
CA ARG A 51 -17.05 -5.12 7.09
C ARG A 51 -15.92 -4.15 7.45
N ARG A 52 -14.77 -4.63 7.92
CA ARG A 52 -13.62 -3.77 8.27
C ARG A 52 -12.83 -3.40 7.02
N LYS A 53 -12.64 -4.32 6.09
CA LYS A 53 -11.98 -4.09 4.80
C LYS A 53 -12.75 -3.14 3.89
N GLU A 54 -14.08 -3.30 3.82
CA GLU A 54 -14.96 -2.39 3.07
C GLU A 54 -14.82 -0.92 3.52
N ARG A 55 -14.66 -0.73 4.83
CA ARG A 55 -14.49 0.59 5.46
C ARG A 55 -13.05 0.95 5.74
N TYR A 56 -12.08 0.18 5.24
CA TYR A 56 -10.67 0.46 5.48
C TYR A 56 -10.31 1.82 4.88
N ARG A 57 -9.62 2.64 5.67
CA ARG A 57 -9.11 3.96 5.30
C ARG A 57 -7.71 4.11 5.90
N SER A 58 -6.85 4.82 5.22
CA SER A 58 -5.53 5.17 5.71
C SER A 58 -5.24 6.64 5.41
N GLN A 59 -4.57 7.31 6.34
CA GLN A 59 -4.05 8.67 6.15
C GLN A 59 -2.63 8.66 5.58
N SER A 60 -1.90 7.55 5.74
CA SER A 60 -0.48 7.43 5.38
C SER A 60 -0.24 6.60 4.12
N ALA A 61 -1.30 6.11 3.47
CA ALA A 61 -1.21 5.31 2.26
C ALA A 61 -2.45 5.46 1.37
N THR A 62 -2.26 5.39 0.05
CA THR A 62 -3.37 5.26 -0.90
C THR A 62 -4.08 3.93 -0.69
N VAL A 63 -5.41 3.94 -0.58
CA VAL A 63 -6.19 2.72 -0.44
C VAL A 63 -6.71 2.27 -1.80
N ILE A 64 -6.29 1.08 -2.22
CA ILE A 64 -6.76 0.43 -3.45
C ILE A 64 -7.75 -0.66 -3.01
N GLN A 65 -9.03 -0.39 -3.19
CA GLN A 65 -10.07 -1.40 -2.95
C GLN A 65 -10.16 -2.33 -4.14
N GLN A 66 -9.97 -3.63 -3.91
CA GLN A 66 -10.16 -4.66 -4.92
C GLN A 66 -11.56 -5.29 -4.80
N GLY A 67 -12.02 -5.93 -5.86
CA GLY A 67 -13.16 -6.86 -5.82
C GLY A 67 -12.74 -8.30 -5.48
N GLU A 68 -13.64 -9.27 -5.65
CA GLU A 68 -13.36 -10.69 -5.37
C GLU A 68 -12.19 -11.27 -6.18
N GLN A 69 -11.85 -10.66 -7.31
CA GLN A 69 -10.79 -11.11 -8.21
C GLN A 69 -9.70 -10.07 -8.32
N PHE A 70 -8.47 -10.51 -8.55
CA PHE A 70 -7.37 -9.61 -8.87
C PHE A 70 -7.57 -9.04 -10.29
N ALA A 71 -8.00 -7.78 -10.35
CA ALA A 71 -8.23 -7.02 -11.57
C ALA A 71 -7.51 -5.66 -11.54
N SER A 72 -7.28 -5.08 -12.71
CA SER A 72 -6.88 -3.67 -12.80
C SER A 72 -8.03 -2.80 -12.29
N THR A 73 -7.76 -1.93 -11.32
CA THR A 73 -8.73 -0.93 -10.83
C THR A 73 -8.21 0.46 -11.16
N PRO A 74 -9.08 1.47 -11.34
CA PRO A 74 -8.63 2.84 -11.59
C PRO A 74 -7.63 3.36 -10.54
N ALA A 75 -7.83 2.99 -9.26
CA ALA A 75 -6.91 3.37 -8.18
C ALA A 75 -5.54 2.67 -8.29
N LEU A 76 -5.51 1.41 -8.76
CA LEU A 76 -4.25 0.71 -9.03
C LEU A 76 -3.52 1.32 -10.23
N GLU A 77 -4.25 1.62 -11.30
CA GLU A 77 -3.70 2.26 -12.50
C GLU A 77 -3.14 3.64 -12.18
N GLU A 78 -3.86 4.46 -11.40
CA GLU A 78 -3.39 5.76 -10.94
C GLU A 78 -2.12 5.64 -10.10
N PHE A 79 -2.09 4.68 -9.17
CA PHE A 79 -0.90 4.43 -8.34
C PHE A 79 0.31 4.04 -9.20
N VAL A 80 0.14 3.11 -10.14
CA VAL A 80 1.21 2.69 -11.06
C VAL A 80 1.62 3.83 -11.99
N GLY A 81 0.69 4.69 -12.39
CA GLY A 81 0.96 5.89 -13.19
C GLY A 81 1.93 6.85 -12.50
N LYS A 82 1.77 7.06 -11.18
CA LYS A 82 2.69 7.88 -10.37
C LYS A 82 4.12 7.34 -10.39
N LEU A 83 4.29 6.02 -10.46
CA LEU A 83 5.61 5.38 -10.54
C LEU A 83 6.31 5.65 -11.87
N LYS A 84 5.53 5.75 -12.96
CA LYS A 84 6.06 5.91 -14.32
C LYS A 84 6.41 7.36 -14.65
N SER A 85 5.80 8.34 -13.98
CA SER A 85 6.09 9.76 -14.16
C SER A 85 7.38 10.22 -13.48
N ASN A 86 7.95 9.42 -12.57
CA ASN A 86 9.22 9.66 -11.89
C ASN A 86 10.40 8.86 -12.49
N GLY A 87 10.23 8.31 -13.70
CA GLY A 87 11.27 7.60 -14.46
C GLY A 87 11.82 8.42 -15.61
#